data_AF-J9RHK7-F1
#
_entry.id   AF-J9RHK7-F1
#
_cell.length_a   1.000
_cell.length_b   1.000
_cell.length_c   1.000
_cell.angle_alpha   90.00
_cell.angle_beta   90.00
_cell.angle_gamma   90.00
#
_symmetry.space_group_name_H-M   'P 1'
#
loop_
_entity.id
_entity.type
_entity.pdbx_description
1 polymer ?
#
loop_
_entity_poly.entity_id
_entity_poly.type
_entity_poly.pdbx_seq_one_letter_code
_entity_poly.pdbx_strand_id
1 'polypeptide(L)'
;MVSTISDEFPTLTGRQDPHHLSVFAGDTTHGEKAIELKRRIGVSSMPWQRDAQYAICSMTPEGRWTHPTCCLICTRQNGKSEILIDRCLYGLFKLDETILYTAQRWKTVRDAWRRMMKLIKRRAWLRKHVVKATCSQGEGIIELDSGALIAFGTRSADAGRGLTVIDLIVYDEAYNLTESETSAMAFTQLAAQNPQRIYASSAVNQDQHPNGVVLSAVRKRGLSREPRLYFAEWMAPCDVECCEMCELAGVMDRDDLATLEYANPSFGVIQTEEKINDIKADLSTEAGRKAFDVEALGRGDWPEPDVERIHHIDMDRWGDLKDRTPEFVAPPVIGLSLAPDRRHWAVTAAQRTVDGVHVEVGKWQPFTHAELLRFVAAVVTDWDPGAVMVDGRSLAKVIVPKLAEIGIEAEELNTPQMAAACGGVLDDIDDGTLTHSGQPELDLAADVVQLRDLPQGDFVFACDLESAPLVSAACAYAGALRHSKPRTAPASPVSAGAAVREDTADQYSGDLDVLAAAF
;
A
#
# COMPACT_ATOMS: atom_id res chain seq x y z
N MET A 1 33.70 32.60 -5.45
CA MET A 1 32.31 32.53 -5.97
C MET A 1 32.39 32.12 -7.42
N VAL A 2 32.23 30.83 -7.70
CA VAL A 2 32.11 30.33 -9.08
C VAL A 2 30.65 30.55 -9.46
N SER A 3 30.42 31.34 -10.51
CA SER A 3 29.07 31.62 -11.03
C SER A 3 28.31 30.31 -11.24
N THR A 4 27.16 30.16 -10.60
CA THR A 4 26.24 29.01 -10.68
C THR A 4 25.39 28.99 -11.96
N ILE A 5 25.63 29.94 -12.87
CA ILE A 5 24.93 30.02 -14.15
C ILE A 5 25.54 28.98 -15.09
N SER A 6 24.72 28.03 -15.56
CA SER A 6 25.10 27.13 -16.63
C SER A 6 25.40 27.95 -17.89
N ASP A 7 26.60 27.85 -18.47
CA ASP A 7 26.97 28.56 -19.71
C ASP A 7 25.97 28.29 -20.86
N GLU A 8 25.36 27.10 -20.86
CA GLU A 8 24.33 26.72 -21.85
C GLU A 8 22.94 27.35 -21.59
N PHE A 9 22.69 27.85 -20.38
CA PHE A 9 21.41 28.44 -19.95
C PHE A 9 21.64 29.75 -19.17
N PRO A 10 22.06 30.83 -19.84
CA PRO A 10 22.49 32.06 -19.18
C PRO A 10 21.38 32.81 -18.44
N THR A 11 20.11 32.52 -18.75
CA THR A 11 18.94 33.14 -18.10
C THR A 11 18.36 32.29 -16.97
N LEU A 12 18.97 31.15 -16.64
CA LEU A 12 18.49 30.25 -15.60
C LEU A 12 18.77 30.85 -14.21
N THR A 13 17.73 31.25 -13.49
CA THR A 13 17.82 31.77 -12.12
C THR A 13 17.13 30.89 -11.10
N GLY A 14 16.34 29.92 -11.55
CA GLY A 14 15.70 28.93 -10.68
C GLY A 14 16.69 28.12 -9.85
N ARG A 15 16.31 27.80 -8.61
CA ARG A 15 17.10 26.96 -7.71
C ARG A 15 17.20 25.54 -8.27
N GLN A 16 18.43 25.08 -8.52
CA GLN A 16 18.66 23.76 -9.11
C GLN A 16 18.48 22.62 -8.09
N ASP A 17 18.84 22.84 -6.84
CA ASP A 17 18.71 21.86 -5.78
C ASP A 17 17.25 21.73 -5.32
N PRO A 18 16.74 20.51 -5.13
CA PRO A 18 15.40 20.31 -4.58
C PRO A 18 15.33 20.77 -3.11
N HIS A 19 14.10 21.04 -2.65
CA HIS A 19 13.82 21.32 -1.25
C HIS A 19 13.94 20.07 -0.39
N HIS A 20 13.40 18.94 -0.87
CA HIS A 20 13.62 17.63 -0.25
C HIS A 20 14.40 16.73 -1.22
N LEU A 21 15.46 16.08 -0.72
CA LEU A 21 16.27 15.12 -1.47
C LEU A 21 16.52 13.86 -0.65
N SER A 22 16.14 12.71 -1.20
CA SER A 22 16.63 11.40 -0.77
C SER A 22 17.30 10.72 -1.96
N VAL A 23 18.60 10.51 -1.86
CA VAL A 23 19.43 9.85 -2.86
C VAL A 23 20.51 9.02 -2.18
N PHE A 24 20.80 7.86 -2.75
CA PHE A 24 21.84 6.95 -2.26
C PHE A 24 23.00 6.87 -3.25
N ALA A 25 24.20 6.61 -2.74
CA ALA A 25 25.40 6.50 -3.55
C ALA A 25 25.31 5.30 -4.51
N GLY A 26 25.73 5.53 -5.75
CA GLY A 26 25.80 4.51 -6.80
C GLY A 26 26.63 5.01 -7.98
N ASP A 27 26.95 4.11 -8.91
CA ASP A 27 27.65 4.47 -10.14
C ASP A 27 26.73 5.23 -11.11
N THR A 28 27.08 6.47 -11.43
CA THR A 28 26.31 7.38 -12.29
C THR A 28 26.59 7.22 -13.78
N THR A 29 27.46 6.29 -14.18
CA THR A 29 27.91 6.10 -15.56
C THR A 29 26.75 5.98 -16.57
N HIS A 30 25.66 5.30 -16.23
CA HIS A 30 24.50 5.20 -17.11
C HIS A 30 23.75 6.53 -17.25
N GLY A 31 23.65 7.32 -16.17
CA GLY A 31 23.09 8.67 -16.21
C GLY A 31 23.91 9.63 -17.06
N GLU A 32 25.23 9.58 -16.95
CA GLU A 32 26.16 10.34 -17.79
C GLU A 32 26.00 9.99 -19.27
N LYS A 33 25.89 8.69 -19.59
CA LYS A 33 25.64 8.22 -20.95
C LYS A 33 24.26 8.64 -21.48
N ALA A 34 23.24 8.70 -20.63
CA ALA A 34 21.91 9.21 -21.01
C ALA A 34 21.96 10.70 -21.39
N ILE A 35 22.61 11.51 -20.56
CA ILE A 35 22.78 12.94 -20.83
C ILE A 35 23.62 13.18 -22.09
N GLU A 36 24.69 12.40 -22.29
CA GLU A 36 25.50 12.47 -23.51
C GLU A 36 24.71 12.04 -24.76
N LEU A 37 23.84 11.03 -24.64
CA LEU A 37 22.92 10.62 -25.70
C LEU A 37 22.02 11.79 -26.12
N LYS A 38 21.36 12.43 -25.16
CA LYS A 38 20.49 13.60 -25.40
C LYS A 38 21.25 14.78 -26.02
N ARG A 39 22.45 15.07 -25.52
CA ARG A 39 23.34 16.10 -26.09
C ARG A 39 23.70 15.80 -27.55
N ARG A 40 24.05 14.54 -27.88
CA ARG A 40 24.32 14.12 -29.27
C ARG A 40 23.10 14.26 -30.18
N ILE A 41 21.88 14.18 -29.65
CA ILE A 41 20.64 14.46 -30.40
C ILE A 41 20.43 15.96 -30.64
N GLY A 42 21.22 16.82 -29.99
CA GLY A 42 21.19 18.27 -30.11
C GLY A 42 20.16 18.90 -29.17
N VAL A 43 20.03 18.35 -27.96
CA VAL A 43 19.21 18.91 -26.88
C VAL A 43 20.06 18.93 -25.61
N SER A 44 20.17 20.09 -24.98
CA SER A 44 20.84 20.25 -23.68
C SER A 44 19.88 19.92 -22.53
N SER A 45 20.44 19.51 -21.40
CA SER A 45 19.71 19.29 -20.15
C SER A 45 20.09 20.36 -19.14
N MET A 46 19.11 20.96 -18.48
CA MET A 46 19.37 21.87 -17.37
C MET A 46 20.04 21.12 -16.21
N PRO A 47 20.82 21.79 -15.33
CA PRO A 47 21.55 21.13 -14.26
C PRO A 47 20.69 20.19 -13.41
N TRP A 48 19.53 20.65 -12.93
CA TRP A 48 18.63 19.81 -12.13
C TRP A 48 18.10 18.56 -12.89
N GLN A 49 17.91 18.66 -14.21
CA GLN A 49 17.50 17.53 -15.05
C GLN A 49 18.63 16.51 -15.20
N ARG A 50 19.86 17.00 -15.33
CA ARG A 50 21.07 16.17 -15.40
C ARG A 50 21.28 15.42 -14.09
N ASP A 51 21.20 16.13 -12.97
CA ASP A 51 21.46 15.56 -11.65
C ASP A 51 20.37 14.52 -11.28
N ALA A 52 19.10 14.79 -11.65
CA ALA A 52 18.03 13.80 -11.55
C ALA A 52 18.30 12.56 -12.43
N GLN A 53 18.75 12.74 -13.67
CA GLN A 53 19.07 11.62 -14.57
C GLN A 53 20.22 10.75 -14.02
N TYR A 54 21.22 11.37 -13.36
CA TYR A 54 22.30 10.65 -12.69
C TYR A 54 21.79 9.77 -11.56
N ALA A 55 20.90 10.29 -10.71
CA ALA A 55 20.30 9.52 -9.62
C ALA A 55 19.40 8.38 -10.14
N ILE A 56 18.53 8.67 -11.11
CA ILE A 56 17.58 7.70 -11.69
C ILE A 56 18.31 6.53 -12.36
N CYS A 57 19.42 6.80 -13.06
CA CYS A 57 20.19 5.80 -13.77
C CYS A 57 21.40 5.28 -12.97
N SER A 58 21.45 5.54 -11.66
CA SER A 58 22.57 5.06 -10.83
C SER A 58 22.45 3.56 -10.55
N MET A 59 23.60 2.87 -10.50
CA MET A 59 23.66 1.43 -10.25
C MET A 59 24.45 1.07 -9.00
N THR A 60 24.06 -0.05 -8.38
CA THR A 60 24.83 -0.69 -7.32
C THR A 60 25.99 -1.48 -7.93
N PRO A 61 27.03 -1.84 -7.14
CA PRO A 61 28.13 -2.68 -7.61
C PRO A 61 27.69 -4.04 -8.20
N GLU A 62 26.52 -4.54 -7.79
CA GLU A 62 25.93 -5.78 -8.29
C GLU A 62 25.16 -5.60 -9.63
N GLY A 63 25.22 -4.42 -10.24
CA GLY A 63 24.59 -4.14 -11.54
C GLY A 63 23.07 -3.99 -11.47
N ARG A 64 22.51 -3.67 -10.31
CA ARG A 64 21.08 -3.36 -10.13
C ARG A 64 20.87 -1.86 -10.05
N TRP A 65 19.66 -1.39 -10.32
CA TRP A 65 19.33 0.02 -10.03
C TRP A 65 19.53 0.29 -8.54
N THR A 66 20.25 1.37 -8.22
CA THR A 66 20.31 1.90 -6.85
C THR A 66 18.91 2.28 -6.39
N HIS A 67 18.14 2.86 -7.31
CA HIS A 67 16.78 3.31 -7.09
C HIS A 67 15.81 2.60 -8.06
N PRO A 68 15.31 1.39 -7.72
CA PRO A 68 14.22 0.74 -8.45
C PRO A 68 12.91 1.55 -8.40
N THR A 69 12.74 2.39 -7.36
CA THR A 69 11.62 3.35 -7.28
C THR A 69 12.18 4.77 -7.29
N CYS A 70 11.66 5.60 -8.19
CA CYS A 70 12.03 7.01 -8.32
C CYS A 70 10.78 7.89 -8.23
N CYS A 71 10.85 8.99 -7.49
CA CYS A 71 9.77 9.96 -7.36
C CYS A 71 10.31 11.39 -7.54
N LEU A 72 9.75 12.10 -8.52
CA LEU A 72 10.09 13.46 -8.90
C LEU A 72 8.84 14.35 -8.79
N ILE A 73 8.83 15.24 -7.81
CA ILE A 73 7.76 16.21 -7.62
C ILE A 73 8.29 17.59 -7.97
N CYS A 74 7.72 18.21 -8.99
CA CYS A 74 8.10 19.55 -9.40
C CYS A 74 6.89 20.29 -9.93
N THR A 75 6.83 21.58 -9.58
CA THR A 75 5.91 22.59 -10.10
C THR A 75 5.68 22.49 -11.61
N ARG A 76 4.49 22.89 -12.03
CA ARG A 76 4.01 22.72 -13.40
C ARG A 76 4.92 23.44 -14.40
N GLN A 77 5.05 22.86 -15.58
CA GLN A 77 5.83 23.43 -16.70
C GLN A 77 7.35 23.62 -16.46
N ASN A 78 7.97 22.99 -15.47
CA ASN A 78 9.44 23.04 -15.33
C ASN A 78 10.21 22.12 -16.28
N GLY A 79 9.54 21.20 -16.98
CA GLY A 79 10.22 20.26 -17.89
C GLY A 79 10.60 18.92 -17.24
N LYS A 80 9.87 18.49 -16.19
CA LYS A 80 9.98 17.14 -15.62
C LYS A 80 9.80 16.02 -16.66
N SER A 81 8.89 16.19 -17.61
CA SER A 81 8.67 15.22 -18.69
C SER A 81 9.89 15.04 -19.60
N GLU A 82 10.81 16.01 -19.67
CA GLU A 82 12.05 15.85 -20.46
C GLU A 82 13.02 14.87 -19.79
N ILE A 83 12.97 14.70 -18.46
CA ILE A 83 13.74 13.68 -17.74
C ILE A 83 13.17 12.29 -18.07
N LEU A 84 11.84 12.16 -18.03
CA LEU A 84 11.16 10.90 -18.36
C LEU A 84 11.44 10.46 -19.79
N ILE A 85 11.31 11.37 -20.76
CA ILE A 85 11.60 11.07 -22.16
C ILE A 85 13.07 10.70 -22.37
N ASP A 86 14.00 11.34 -21.66
CA ASP A 86 15.43 11.02 -21.73
C ASP A 86 15.71 9.61 -21.19
N ARG A 87 15.20 9.28 -19.99
CA ARG A 87 15.30 7.94 -19.41
C ARG A 87 14.71 6.87 -20.33
N CYS A 88 13.54 7.12 -20.92
CA CYS A 88 12.92 6.19 -21.85
C CYS A 88 13.73 6.05 -23.14
N LEU A 89 14.30 7.14 -23.66
CA LEU A 89 15.11 7.09 -24.88
C LEU A 89 16.41 6.31 -24.65
N TYR A 90 17.04 6.53 -23.50
CA TYR A 90 18.22 5.77 -23.10
C TYR A 90 17.91 4.28 -22.92
N GLY A 91 16.82 3.96 -22.20
CA GLY A 91 16.34 2.59 -22.04
C GLY A 91 16.13 1.88 -23.37
N LEU A 92 15.40 2.53 -24.28
CA LEU A 92 15.07 1.99 -25.59
C LEU A 92 16.29 1.75 -26.49
N PHE A 93 17.25 2.68 -26.53
CA PHE A 93 18.39 2.61 -27.49
C PHE A 93 19.70 2.08 -26.91
N LYS A 94 19.79 1.89 -25.59
CA LYS A 94 21.05 1.49 -24.92
C LYS A 94 20.91 0.33 -23.95
N LEU A 95 19.72 0.10 -23.40
CA LEU A 95 19.47 -0.97 -22.44
C LEU A 95 18.59 -2.08 -23.02
N ASP A 96 18.09 -1.89 -24.26
CA ASP A 96 17.16 -2.78 -24.94
C ASP A 96 15.90 -3.09 -24.12
N GLU A 97 15.43 -2.10 -23.36
CA GLU A 97 14.31 -2.25 -22.42
C GLU A 97 12.94 -2.29 -23.12
N THR A 98 12.02 -3.03 -22.51
CA THR A 98 10.58 -2.88 -22.73
C THR A 98 10.00 -1.89 -21.72
N ILE A 99 9.44 -0.78 -22.23
CA ILE A 99 9.04 0.38 -21.43
C ILE A 99 7.53 0.62 -21.56
N LEU A 100 6.87 0.86 -20.44
CA LEU A 100 5.48 1.33 -20.40
C LEU A 100 5.41 2.76 -19.86
N TYR A 101 5.05 3.71 -20.72
CA TYR A 101 4.81 5.10 -20.34
C TYR A 101 3.31 5.35 -20.16
N THR A 102 2.91 5.77 -18.97
CA THR A 102 1.51 6.00 -18.62
C THR A 102 1.25 7.43 -18.16
N ALA A 103 0.10 7.97 -18.53
CA ALA A 103 -0.45 9.20 -17.98
C ALA A 103 -1.98 9.11 -17.90
N GLN A 104 -2.62 10.05 -17.20
CA GLN A 104 -4.07 10.06 -17.03
C GLN A 104 -4.82 10.23 -18.36
N ARG A 105 -4.39 11.18 -19.19
CA ARG A 105 -5.11 11.58 -20.41
C ARG A 105 -4.38 11.11 -21.66
N TRP A 106 -5.12 10.53 -22.62
CA TRP A 106 -4.55 10.13 -23.91
C TRP A 106 -3.85 11.29 -24.64
N LYS A 107 -4.31 12.54 -24.46
CA LYS A 107 -3.64 13.72 -25.01
C LYS A 107 -2.19 13.85 -24.49
N THR A 108 -1.98 13.72 -23.19
CA THR A 108 -0.66 13.78 -22.53
C THR A 108 0.25 12.67 -23.07
N VAL A 109 -0.28 11.45 -23.12
CA VAL A 109 0.40 10.26 -23.67
C VAL A 109 0.83 10.45 -25.12
N ARG A 110 -0.09 10.94 -25.97
CA ARG A 110 0.16 11.22 -27.38
C ARG A 110 1.21 12.32 -27.57
N ASP A 111 1.19 13.35 -26.73
CA ASP A 111 2.17 14.43 -26.80
C ASP A 111 3.57 13.94 -26.37
N ALA A 112 3.67 13.05 -25.38
CA ALA A 112 4.91 12.36 -25.01
C ALA A 112 5.44 11.48 -26.16
N TRP A 113 4.60 10.66 -26.80
CA TRP A 113 4.99 9.87 -27.98
C TRP A 113 5.49 10.75 -29.13
N ARG A 114 4.77 11.85 -29.43
CA ARG A 114 5.17 12.82 -30.47
C ARG A 114 6.50 13.47 -30.15
N ARG A 115 6.75 13.80 -28.88
CA ARG A 115 8.01 14.38 -28.40
C ARG A 115 9.15 13.40 -28.61
N MET A 116 9.01 12.14 -28.20
CA MET A 116 10.02 11.10 -28.41
C MET A 116 10.30 10.89 -29.90
N MET A 117 9.26 10.75 -30.74
CA MET A 117 9.44 10.62 -32.19
C MET A 117 10.12 11.83 -32.82
N LYS A 118 9.86 13.04 -32.32
CA LYS A 118 10.56 14.26 -32.77
C LYS A 118 12.05 14.18 -32.45
N LEU A 119 12.45 13.67 -31.27
CA LEU A 119 13.85 13.48 -30.90
C LEU A 119 14.53 12.43 -31.78
N ILE A 120 13.90 11.26 -31.96
CA ILE A 120 14.41 10.18 -32.82
C ILE A 120 14.63 10.68 -34.25
N LYS A 121 13.67 11.43 -34.81
CA LYS A 121 13.74 11.95 -36.19
C LYS A 121 14.85 12.99 -36.40
N ARG A 122 15.41 13.61 -35.35
CA ARG A 122 16.52 14.58 -35.49
C ARG A 122 17.80 13.94 -36.01
N ARG A 123 18.01 12.64 -35.77
CA ARG A 123 19.26 11.95 -36.11
C ARG A 123 18.97 10.69 -36.93
N ALA A 124 19.59 10.60 -38.11
CA ALA A 124 19.41 9.45 -39.01
C ALA A 124 19.82 8.12 -38.35
N TRP A 125 20.84 8.15 -37.49
CA TRP A 125 21.36 6.97 -36.81
C TRP A 125 20.42 6.44 -35.70
N LEU A 126 19.47 7.22 -35.20
CA LEU A 126 18.39 6.73 -34.34
C LEU A 126 17.23 6.19 -35.19
N ARG A 127 16.79 7.00 -36.16
CA ARG A 127 15.66 6.66 -37.03
C ARG A 127 15.82 5.33 -37.76
N LYS A 128 17.05 4.97 -38.15
CA LYS A 128 17.32 3.72 -38.87
C LYS A 128 16.98 2.44 -38.07
N HIS A 129 16.94 2.53 -36.74
CA HIS A 129 16.64 1.39 -35.87
C HIS A 129 15.13 1.21 -35.64
N VAL A 130 14.31 2.22 -35.95
CA VAL A 130 12.87 2.15 -35.70
C VAL A 130 12.20 1.29 -36.77
N VAL A 131 11.71 0.12 -36.37
CA VAL A 131 11.00 -0.82 -37.28
C VAL A 131 9.50 -0.60 -37.28
N LYS A 132 8.93 -0.13 -36.16
CA LYS A 132 7.50 0.18 -36.03
C LYS A 132 7.31 1.45 -35.20
N ALA A 133 6.44 2.34 -35.67
CA ALA A 133 6.04 3.52 -34.93
C ALA A 133 4.58 3.87 -35.24
N THR A 134 3.68 3.59 -34.30
CA THR A 134 2.23 3.80 -34.46
C THR A 134 1.68 4.62 -33.30
N CYS A 135 0.67 5.43 -33.56
CA CYS A 135 -0.02 6.19 -32.52
C CYS A 135 -1.48 6.39 -32.92
N SER A 136 -2.36 5.52 -32.44
CA SER A 136 -3.77 5.43 -32.84
C SER A 136 -4.59 4.74 -31.77
N GLN A 137 -5.92 4.97 -31.74
CA GLN A 137 -6.86 4.18 -30.91
C GLN A 137 -6.53 4.14 -29.40
N GLY A 138 -5.87 5.16 -28.85
CA GLY A 138 -5.54 5.20 -27.43
C GLY A 138 -4.20 4.54 -27.05
N GLU A 139 -3.41 4.10 -28.04
CA GLU A 139 -2.11 3.48 -27.82
C GLU A 139 -1.04 4.05 -28.78
N GLY A 140 0.17 4.27 -28.25
CA GLY A 140 1.35 4.63 -29.02
C GLY A 140 2.45 3.60 -28.84
N ILE A 141 3.07 3.13 -29.91
CA ILE A 141 4.17 2.15 -29.86
C ILE A 141 5.35 2.68 -30.67
N ILE A 142 6.56 2.43 -30.16
CA ILE A 142 7.82 2.54 -30.92
C ILE A 142 8.60 1.26 -30.65
N GLU A 143 8.98 0.55 -31.71
CA GLU A 143 9.72 -0.72 -31.65
C GLU A 143 11.01 -0.57 -32.46
N LEU A 144 12.10 -1.10 -31.93
CA LEU A 144 13.40 -1.11 -32.57
C LEU A 144 13.76 -2.47 -33.17
N ASP A 145 14.73 -2.48 -34.07
CA ASP A 145 15.29 -3.69 -34.68
C ASP A 145 15.97 -4.65 -33.68
N SER A 146 16.32 -4.17 -32.48
CA SER A 146 16.80 -5.00 -31.36
C SER A 146 15.69 -5.77 -30.62
N GLY A 147 14.42 -5.43 -30.87
CA GLY A 147 13.27 -5.93 -30.10
C GLY A 147 12.89 -5.04 -28.91
N ALA A 148 13.70 -4.01 -28.59
CA ALA A 148 13.35 -3.01 -27.60
C ALA A 148 12.07 -2.26 -27.99
N LEU A 149 11.20 -2.01 -27.02
CA LEU A 149 9.86 -1.49 -27.29
C LEU A 149 9.44 -0.49 -26.21
N ILE A 150 8.80 0.60 -26.62
CA ILE A 150 8.08 1.48 -25.72
C ILE A 150 6.61 1.58 -26.13
N ALA A 151 5.74 1.30 -25.16
CA ALA A 151 4.30 1.51 -25.25
C ALA A 151 3.89 2.75 -24.45
N PHE A 152 3.03 3.56 -25.04
CA PHE A 152 2.45 4.78 -24.50
C PHE A 152 0.94 4.55 -24.37
N GLY A 153 0.42 4.57 -23.15
CA GLY A 153 -0.99 4.28 -22.89
C GLY A 153 -1.59 5.13 -21.78
N THR A 154 -2.91 5.25 -21.76
CA THR A 154 -3.63 5.71 -20.56
C THR A 154 -3.59 4.66 -19.48
N ARG A 155 -3.74 5.06 -18.22
CA ARG A 155 -3.87 4.12 -17.11
C ARG A 155 -5.22 3.40 -17.22
N SER A 156 -5.20 2.18 -17.74
CA SER A 156 -6.34 1.27 -17.76
C SER A 156 -5.86 -0.11 -17.30
N ALA A 157 -6.77 -0.93 -16.77
CA ALA A 157 -6.43 -2.29 -16.33
C ALA A 157 -5.91 -3.19 -17.47
N ASP A 158 -6.06 -2.75 -18.72
CA ASP A 158 -5.58 -3.45 -19.92
C ASP A 158 -4.30 -2.85 -20.51
N ALA A 159 -3.82 -1.70 -20.00
CA ALA A 159 -2.60 -1.07 -20.46
C ALA A 159 -1.38 -1.96 -20.15
N GLY A 160 -0.77 -2.53 -21.20
CA GLY A 160 0.35 -3.47 -21.06
C GLY A 160 -0.03 -4.95 -21.12
N ARG A 161 -1.32 -5.31 -21.23
CA ARG A 161 -1.70 -6.70 -21.58
C ARG A 161 -1.19 -7.01 -22.99
N GLY A 162 -0.20 -7.91 -23.08
CA GLY A 162 0.47 -8.27 -24.33
C GLY A 162 1.98 -8.01 -24.31
N LEU A 163 2.48 -7.26 -23.32
CA LEU A 163 3.91 -7.16 -23.02
C LEU A 163 4.30 -8.32 -22.09
N THR A 164 5.29 -9.11 -22.49
CA THR A 164 5.71 -10.33 -21.75
C THR A 164 6.63 -10.02 -20.58
N VAL A 165 7.48 -8.99 -20.70
CA VAL A 165 8.43 -8.52 -19.68
C VAL A 165 8.48 -7.00 -19.76
N ILE A 166 8.25 -6.29 -18.65
CA ILE A 166 8.31 -4.82 -18.59
C ILE A 166 9.44 -4.39 -17.66
N ASP A 167 10.48 -3.76 -18.20
CA ASP A 167 11.66 -3.33 -17.45
C ASP A 167 11.44 -1.98 -16.75
N LEU A 168 10.72 -1.06 -17.40
CA LEU A 168 10.47 0.29 -16.88
C LEU A 168 9.00 0.67 -16.99
N ILE A 169 8.42 1.13 -15.87
CA ILE A 169 7.10 1.77 -15.84
C ILE A 169 7.25 3.25 -15.45
N VAL A 170 6.66 4.13 -16.25
CA VAL A 170 6.59 5.57 -15.98
C VAL A 170 5.17 5.98 -15.67
N TYR A 171 4.97 6.62 -14.53
CA TYR A 171 3.72 7.25 -14.10
C TYR A 171 3.87 8.77 -14.18
N ASP A 172 3.52 9.36 -15.32
CA ASP A 172 3.48 10.81 -15.52
C ASP A 172 2.11 11.37 -15.07
N GLU A 173 2.10 12.52 -14.39
CA GLU A 173 0.95 13.04 -13.64
C GLU A 173 0.48 12.03 -12.58
N ALA A 174 1.39 11.60 -11.71
CA ALA A 174 1.12 10.59 -10.69
C ALA A 174 0.11 11.02 -9.60
N TYR A 175 -0.23 12.32 -9.49
CA TYR A 175 -1.29 12.79 -8.58
C TYR A 175 -2.68 12.18 -8.85
N ASN A 176 -2.89 11.59 -10.04
CA ASN A 176 -4.14 10.91 -10.39
C ASN A 176 -3.95 9.41 -10.60
N LEU A 177 -3.09 8.76 -9.82
CA LEU A 177 -2.83 7.32 -9.90
C LEU A 177 -3.67 6.59 -8.85
N THR A 178 -4.41 5.56 -9.26
CA THR A 178 -5.18 4.75 -8.31
C THR A 178 -4.38 3.56 -7.79
N GLU A 179 -4.81 3.01 -6.65
CA GLU A 179 -4.22 1.76 -6.12
C GLU A 179 -4.48 0.56 -7.03
N SER A 180 -5.65 0.51 -7.66
CA SER A 180 -5.99 -0.56 -8.61
C SER A 180 -5.10 -0.52 -9.86
N GLU A 181 -4.80 0.67 -10.38
CA GLU A 181 -3.85 0.86 -11.49
C GLU A 181 -2.43 0.45 -11.07
N THR A 182 -2.00 0.83 -9.87
CA THR A 182 -0.69 0.45 -9.34
C THR A 182 -0.58 -1.06 -9.13
N SER A 183 -1.61 -1.69 -8.56
CA SER A 183 -1.67 -3.13 -8.31
C SER A 183 -1.70 -3.95 -9.59
N ALA A 184 -2.47 -3.50 -10.59
CA ALA A 184 -2.49 -4.14 -11.90
C ALA A 184 -1.11 -4.12 -12.58
N MET A 185 -0.36 -3.04 -12.40
CA MET A 185 0.99 -2.86 -12.94
C MET A 185 2.09 -3.49 -12.08
N ALA A 186 1.87 -3.74 -10.79
CA ALA A 186 2.89 -4.27 -9.89
C ALA A 186 3.39 -5.66 -10.33
N PHE A 187 2.48 -6.50 -10.83
CA PHE A 187 2.79 -7.88 -11.24
C PHE A 187 3.36 -8.00 -12.66
N THR A 188 3.27 -6.96 -13.49
CA THR A 188 3.77 -7.01 -14.89
C THR A 188 5.29 -6.98 -14.97
N GLN A 189 5.97 -6.57 -13.89
CA GLN A 189 7.43 -6.49 -13.83
C GLN A 189 8.09 -7.71 -13.17
N LEU A 190 7.32 -8.70 -12.69
CA LEU A 190 7.88 -9.87 -12.00
C LEU A 190 8.90 -10.66 -12.83
N ALA A 191 8.75 -10.65 -14.15
CA ALA A 191 9.65 -11.34 -15.08
C ALA A 191 10.90 -10.54 -15.45
N ALA A 192 10.97 -9.24 -15.11
CA ALA A 192 12.09 -8.38 -15.44
C ALA A 192 13.26 -8.58 -14.45
N GLN A 193 14.49 -8.59 -14.96
CA GLN A 193 15.68 -8.85 -14.14
C GLN A 193 16.04 -7.67 -13.22
N ASN A 194 15.80 -6.43 -13.68
CA ASN A 194 16.13 -5.22 -12.94
C ASN A 194 15.04 -4.15 -13.16
N PRO A 195 13.82 -4.36 -12.62
CA PRO A 195 12.69 -3.49 -12.88
C PRO A 195 12.84 -2.11 -12.22
N GLN A 196 12.35 -1.08 -12.90
CA GLN A 196 12.29 0.29 -12.39
C GLN A 196 10.89 0.89 -12.55
N ARG A 197 10.50 1.75 -11.61
CA ARG A 197 9.27 2.55 -11.63
C ARG A 197 9.60 4.00 -11.34
N ILE A 198 9.01 4.91 -12.13
CA ILE A 198 9.23 6.35 -11.99
C ILE A 198 7.89 7.06 -11.84
N TYR A 199 7.69 7.71 -10.70
CA TYR A 199 6.57 8.60 -10.41
C TYR A 199 7.01 10.03 -10.68
N ALA A 200 6.31 10.74 -11.56
CA ALA A 200 6.58 12.14 -11.82
C ALA A 200 5.29 12.95 -11.81
N SER A 201 5.31 14.07 -11.08
CA SER A 201 4.08 14.83 -10.84
C SER A 201 4.36 16.29 -10.45
N SER A 202 3.32 17.12 -10.47
CA SER A 202 3.25 18.29 -9.57
C SER A 202 2.72 17.85 -8.20
N ALA A 203 2.76 18.77 -7.23
CA ALA A 203 2.21 18.54 -5.90
C ALA A 203 0.70 18.23 -5.94
N VAL A 204 0.19 17.55 -4.91
CA VAL A 204 -1.24 17.19 -4.83
C VAL A 204 -2.05 18.39 -4.32
N ASN A 205 -3.30 18.47 -4.77
CA ASN A 205 -4.34 19.33 -4.22
C ASN A 205 -5.53 18.40 -4.00
N GLN A 206 -5.79 17.98 -2.77
CA GLN A 206 -6.81 16.98 -2.47
C GLN A 206 -8.21 17.33 -3.01
N ASP A 207 -8.55 18.62 -3.10
CA ASP A 207 -9.85 19.07 -3.64
C ASP A 207 -9.99 18.79 -5.15
N GLN A 208 -8.87 18.75 -5.88
CA GLN A 208 -8.83 18.58 -7.35
C GLN A 208 -8.33 17.20 -7.77
N HIS A 209 -7.61 16.52 -6.89
CA HIS A 209 -6.90 15.27 -7.15
C HIS A 209 -7.38 14.18 -6.17
N PRO A 210 -8.58 13.60 -6.38
CA PRO A 210 -9.16 12.62 -5.46
C PRO A 210 -8.34 11.32 -5.35
N ASN A 211 -7.48 11.04 -6.33
CA ASN A 211 -6.59 9.87 -6.33
C ASN A 211 -5.16 10.23 -5.87
N GLY A 212 -4.97 11.36 -5.18
CA GLY A 212 -3.65 11.83 -4.73
C GLY A 212 -2.99 10.95 -3.67
N VAL A 213 -3.75 10.04 -3.04
CA VAL A 213 -3.31 9.19 -1.93
C VAL A 213 -2.08 8.33 -2.27
N VAL A 214 -2.01 7.75 -3.48
CA VAL A 214 -0.89 6.89 -3.90
C VAL A 214 0.41 7.70 -4.00
N LEU A 215 0.36 8.89 -4.60
CA LEU A 215 1.53 9.77 -4.66
C LEU A 215 1.91 10.29 -3.28
N SER A 216 0.94 10.56 -2.41
CA SER A 216 1.15 10.99 -1.02
C SER A 216 1.89 9.92 -0.21
N ALA A 217 1.55 8.64 -0.39
CA ALA A 217 2.27 7.52 0.22
C ALA A 217 3.72 7.41 -0.27
N VAL A 218 3.96 7.55 -1.58
CA VAL A 218 5.33 7.56 -2.15
C VAL A 218 6.12 8.78 -1.64
N ARG A 219 5.48 9.95 -1.50
CA ARG A 219 6.08 11.14 -0.91
C ARG A 219 6.47 10.92 0.55
N LYS A 220 5.60 10.34 1.39
CA LYS A 220 5.90 10.02 2.80
C LYS A 220 7.13 9.11 2.92
N ARG A 221 7.22 8.08 2.08
CA ARG A 221 8.39 7.18 1.98
C ARG A 221 9.67 7.91 1.56
N GLY A 222 9.55 8.84 0.60
CA GLY A 222 10.64 9.69 0.15
C GLY A 222 11.17 10.65 1.22
N LEU A 223 10.26 11.31 1.95
CA LEU A 223 10.59 12.17 3.09
C LEU A 223 11.24 11.38 4.23
N SER A 224 10.79 10.14 4.45
CA SER A 224 11.38 9.20 5.42
C SER A 224 12.71 8.60 4.96
N ARG A 225 13.20 8.98 3.77
CA ARG A 225 14.44 8.50 3.16
C ARG A 225 14.51 6.96 3.06
N GLU A 226 13.41 6.33 2.61
CA GLU A 226 13.39 4.88 2.42
C GLU A 226 14.56 4.40 1.55
N PRO A 227 15.32 3.37 1.99
CA PRO A 227 16.40 2.81 1.21
C PRO A 227 15.95 2.40 -0.19
N ARG A 228 16.79 2.66 -1.20
CA ARG A 228 16.53 2.31 -2.61
C ARG A 228 15.35 3.06 -3.25
N LEU A 229 14.90 4.17 -2.66
CA LEU A 229 13.95 5.09 -3.28
C LEU A 229 14.65 6.44 -3.54
N TYR A 230 14.68 6.87 -4.80
CA TYR A 230 15.10 8.22 -5.15
C TYR A 230 13.91 9.17 -5.00
N PHE A 231 14.07 10.24 -4.23
CA PHE A 231 13.06 11.26 -4.02
C PHE A 231 13.67 12.64 -4.22
N ALA A 232 13.05 13.45 -5.08
CA ALA A 232 13.38 14.86 -5.19
C ALA A 232 12.11 15.70 -5.36
N GLU A 233 11.94 16.69 -4.50
CA GLU A 233 10.80 17.60 -4.48
C GLU A 233 11.24 19.05 -4.50
N TRP A 234 10.73 19.81 -5.49
CA TRP A 234 10.87 21.26 -5.56
C TRP A 234 9.58 21.91 -5.07
N MET A 235 9.69 22.61 -3.95
CA MET A 235 8.63 23.43 -3.37
C MET A 235 9.23 24.64 -2.65
N ALA A 236 8.48 25.74 -2.58
CA ALA A 236 8.83 26.88 -1.73
C ALA A 236 8.35 26.63 -0.29
N PRO A 237 9.16 26.96 0.73
CA PRO A 237 8.79 26.86 2.13
C PRO A 237 7.45 27.56 2.42
N CYS A 238 6.53 26.89 3.11
CA CYS A 238 5.18 27.39 3.39
C CYS A 238 4.94 27.77 4.84
N ASP A 239 5.49 27.01 5.79
CA ASP A 239 5.36 27.24 7.22
C ASP A 239 6.56 26.61 7.94
N VAL A 240 7.05 27.21 9.03
CA VAL A 240 8.16 26.65 9.82
C VAL A 240 7.78 25.32 10.49
N GLU A 241 6.50 25.13 10.79
CA GLU A 241 5.99 23.88 11.39
C GLU A 241 5.73 22.79 10.33
N CYS A 242 5.85 23.10 9.03
CA CYS A 242 5.55 22.16 7.96
C CYS A 242 6.56 21.00 7.87
N CYS A 243 7.86 21.30 7.97
CA CYS A 243 8.94 20.32 8.00
C CYS A 243 10.27 20.97 8.41
N GLU A 244 11.26 20.14 8.80
CA GLU A 244 12.62 20.58 9.17
C GLU A 244 13.25 21.48 8.09
N MET A 245 13.03 21.16 6.81
CA MET A 245 13.58 21.97 5.71
C MET A 245 12.90 23.34 5.57
N CYS A 246 11.61 23.46 5.90
CA CYS A 246 10.92 24.75 5.93
C CYS A 246 11.35 25.58 7.14
N GLU A 247 11.57 24.96 8.30
CA GLU A 247 12.15 25.62 9.47
C GLU A 247 13.53 26.21 9.15
N LEU A 248 14.40 25.43 8.49
CA LEU A 248 15.74 25.85 8.10
C LEU A 248 15.75 26.94 7.02
N ALA A 249 14.86 26.85 6.03
CA ALA A 249 14.82 27.80 4.93
C ALA A 249 14.08 29.10 5.28
N GLY A 250 13.18 29.06 6.27
CA GLY A 250 12.27 30.15 6.62
C GLY A 250 11.08 30.26 5.65
N VAL A 251 9.94 30.73 6.16
CA VAL A 251 8.73 30.94 5.36
C VAL A 251 9.00 31.98 4.27
N MET A 252 8.59 31.67 3.04
CA MET A 252 8.73 32.57 1.90
C MET A 252 7.37 33.12 1.46
N ASP A 253 7.26 34.41 1.15
CA ASP A 253 6.00 34.99 0.70
C ASP A 253 5.68 34.56 -0.74
N ARG A 254 4.43 34.17 -1.02
CA ARG A 254 3.96 33.88 -2.39
C ARG A 254 4.15 35.07 -3.35
N ASP A 255 4.24 36.28 -2.82
CA ASP A 255 4.38 37.55 -3.56
C ASP A 255 5.82 37.85 -3.99
N ASP A 256 6.80 37.18 -3.39
CA ASP A 256 8.20 37.42 -3.71
C ASP A 256 8.68 36.64 -4.93
N LEU A 257 9.43 37.32 -5.81
CA LEU A 257 10.11 36.70 -6.95
C LEU A 257 11.05 35.56 -6.50
N ALA A 258 11.74 35.74 -5.37
CA ALA A 258 12.63 34.74 -4.79
C ALA A 258 11.91 33.41 -4.51
N THR A 259 10.62 33.45 -4.14
CA THR A 259 9.79 32.26 -3.89
C THR A 259 9.53 31.48 -5.17
N LEU A 260 9.31 32.19 -6.28
CA LEU A 260 9.17 31.58 -7.61
C LEU A 260 10.47 30.92 -8.05
N GLU A 261 11.59 31.63 -7.91
CA GLU A 261 12.92 31.10 -8.25
C GLU A 261 13.27 29.88 -7.39
N TYR A 262 12.87 29.87 -6.12
CA TYR A 262 13.11 28.73 -5.22
C TYR A 262 12.32 27.48 -5.64
N ALA A 263 11.04 27.63 -5.99
CA ALA A 263 10.16 26.50 -6.31
C ALA A 263 10.29 25.99 -7.75
N ASN A 264 10.86 26.78 -8.67
CA ASN A 264 10.88 26.48 -10.10
C ASN A 264 12.32 26.35 -10.59
N PRO A 265 12.87 25.13 -10.68
CA PRO A 265 14.26 24.93 -11.10
C PRO A 265 14.53 25.33 -12.56
N SER A 266 13.51 25.59 -13.37
CA SER A 266 13.65 26.04 -14.76
C SER A 266 13.28 27.52 -14.96
N PHE A 267 13.12 28.27 -13.87
CA PHE A 267 12.78 29.69 -13.91
C PHE A 267 13.83 30.49 -14.70
N GLY A 268 13.34 31.39 -15.54
CA GLY A 268 14.15 32.21 -16.45
C GLY A 268 14.47 31.54 -17.80
N VAL A 269 14.23 30.23 -17.95
CA VAL A 269 14.35 29.51 -19.23
C VAL A 269 12.97 29.13 -19.78
N ILE A 270 12.11 28.52 -18.96
CA ILE A 270 10.76 28.11 -19.38
C ILE A 270 9.71 29.11 -18.91
N GLN A 271 9.70 29.39 -17.60
CA GLN A 271 8.85 30.39 -16.99
C GLN A 271 9.56 31.74 -16.90
N THR A 272 8.79 32.82 -16.99
CA THR A 272 9.22 34.19 -16.73
C THR A 272 8.33 34.79 -15.66
N GLU A 273 8.84 35.79 -14.95
CA GLU A 273 8.08 36.52 -13.91
C GLU A 273 6.73 37.04 -14.44
N GLU A 274 6.74 37.69 -15.60
CA GLU A 274 5.54 38.23 -16.26
C GLU A 274 4.43 37.17 -16.41
N LYS A 275 4.76 35.99 -16.95
CA LYS A 275 3.77 34.92 -17.18
C LYS A 275 3.19 34.37 -15.88
N ILE A 276 4.00 34.28 -14.83
CA ILE A 276 3.54 33.76 -13.53
C ILE A 276 2.68 34.81 -12.84
N ASN A 277 3.04 36.09 -12.92
CA ASN A 277 2.26 37.19 -12.37
C ASN A 277 0.89 37.32 -13.06
N ASP A 278 0.81 37.12 -14.37
CA ASP A 278 -0.47 37.08 -15.09
C ASP A 278 -1.38 35.96 -14.57
N ILE A 279 -0.86 34.73 -14.46
CA ILE A 279 -1.61 33.58 -13.91
C ILE A 279 -2.07 33.87 -12.48
N LYS A 280 -1.22 34.51 -11.69
CA LYS A 280 -1.52 34.84 -10.30
C LYS A 280 -2.63 35.88 -10.18
N ALA A 281 -2.67 36.88 -11.06
CA ALA A 281 -3.73 37.88 -11.10
C ALA A 281 -5.09 37.23 -11.42
N ASP A 282 -5.11 36.27 -12.35
CA ASP A 282 -6.31 35.52 -12.71
C ASP A 282 -6.80 34.58 -11.58
N LEU A 283 -5.89 34.08 -10.74
CA LEU A 283 -6.17 33.15 -9.63
C LEU A 283 -6.33 33.86 -8.27
N SER A 284 -7.06 34.97 -8.23
CA SER A 284 -7.18 35.83 -7.03
C SER A 284 -8.11 35.29 -5.92
N THR A 285 -9.00 34.34 -6.23
CA THR A 285 -9.91 33.70 -5.27
C THR A 285 -9.14 32.80 -4.29
N GLU A 286 -9.75 32.43 -3.15
CA GLU A 286 -9.10 31.52 -2.17
C GLU A 286 -8.73 30.16 -2.79
N ALA A 287 -9.65 29.55 -3.53
CA ALA A 287 -9.38 28.33 -4.29
C ALA A 287 -8.32 28.54 -5.39
N GLY A 288 -8.31 29.72 -6.03
CA GLY A 288 -7.30 30.10 -7.01
C GLY A 288 -5.91 30.23 -6.40
N ARG A 289 -5.81 30.86 -5.22
CA ARG A 289 -4.56 31.00 -4.45
C ARG A 289 -4.00 29.65 -4.03
N LYS A 290 -4.84 28.74 -3.56
CA LYS A 290 -4.45 27.35 -3.27
C LYS A 290 -3.94 26.63 -4.53
N ALA A 291 -4.65 26.76 -5.65
CA ALA A 291 -4.20 26.18 -6.92
C ALA A 291 -2.85 26.76 -7.40
N PHE A 292 -2.64 28.07 -7.20
CA PHE A 292 -1.37 28.73 -7.49
C PHE A 292 -0.24 28.19 -6.59
N ASP A 293 -0.48 28.09 -5.28
CA ASP A 293 0.48 27.55 -4.32
C ASP A 293 0.91 26.12 -4.70
N VAL A 294 -0.04 25.27 -5.09
CA VAL A 294 0.25 23.88 -5.50
C VAL A 294 1.00 23.84 -6.84
N GLU A 295 0.52 24.53 -7.87
CA GLU A 295 1.03 24.35 -9.24
C GLU A 295 2.29 25.18 -9.54
N ALA A 296 2.40 26.38 -8.96
CA ALA A 296 3.51 27.31 -9.18
C ALA A 296 4.55 27.31 -8.06
N LEU A 297 4.16 27.00 -6.81
CA LEU A 297 5.07 26.99 -5.65
C LEU A 297 5.36 25.59 -5.11
N GLY A 298 4.65 24.55 -5.56
CA GLY A 298 4.85 23.17 -5.10
C GLY A 298 4.37 22.93 -3.67
N ARG A 299 3.64 23.89 -3.10
CA ARG A 299 3.03 23.80 -1.77
C ARG A 299 1.78 22.95 -1.87
N GLY A 300 1.99 21.64 -1.82
CA GLY A 300 0.91 20.67 -1.93
C GLY A 300 -0.02 20.70 -0.72
N ASP A 301 -1.29 20.38 -0.98
CA ASP A 301 -2.26 19.99 0.02
C ASP A 301 -2.49 18.48 -0.14
N TRP A 302 -1.72 17.74 0.64
CA TRP A 302 -1.58 16.30 0.52
C TRP A 302 -2.65 15.61 1.37
N PRO A 303 -3.47 14.71 0.80
CA PRO A 303 -4.32 13.86 1.62
C PRO A 303 -3.39 13.01 2.49
N GLU A 304 -3.76 12.83 3.76
CA GLU A 304 -3.08 11.86 4.60
C GLU A 304 -3.18 10.50 3.91
N PRO A 305 -2.06 9.91 3.50
CA PRO A 305 -2.11 8.58 2.94
C PRO A 305 -2.52 7.65 4.08
N ASP A 306 -3.61 6.89 3.91
CA ASP A 306 -4.10 5.84 4.82
C ASP A 306 -3.06 4.69 4.94
N VAL A 307 -1.84 5.01 5.37
CA VAL A 307 -0.73 4.10 5.68
C VAL A 307 -0.44 4.06 7.17
N GLU A 308 -1.17 4.83 7.97
CA GLU A 308 -1.41 4.49 9.36
C GLU A 308 -2.82 3.93 9.42
N ARG A 309 -2.94 2.59 9.38
CA ARG A 309 -4.14 1.95 9.91
C ARG A 309 -4.33 2.56 11.31
N ILE A 310 -5.46 3.19 11.57
CA ILE A 310 -5.74 3.65 12.94
C ILE A 310 -5.72 2.39 13.79
N HIS A 311 -4.76 2.29 14.70
CA HIS A 311 -4.74 1.22 15.68
C HIS A 311 -5.90 1.49 16.63
N HIS A 312 -6.93 0.65 16.55
CA HIS A 312 -8.08 0.73 17.46
C HIS A 312 -7.79 0.03 18.80
N ILE A 313 -6.67 -0.69 18.88
CA ILE A 313 -6.15 -1.35 20.08
C ILE A 313 -4.75 -0.80 20.32
N ASP A 314 -4.49 -0.30 21.52
CA ASP A 314 -3.14 0.07 21.96
C ASP A 314 -2.30 -1.21 22.08
N MET A 315 -1.26 -1.35 21.25
CA MET A 315 -0.44 -2.56 21.19
C MET A 315 0.51 -2.72 22.38
N ASP A 316 0.87 -1.65 23.07
CA ASP A 316 1.63 -1.74 24.33
C ASP A 316 0.71 -2.34 25.41
N ARG A 317 -0.52 -1.84 25.48
CA ARG A 317 -1.55 -2.37 26.37
C ARG A 317 -1.87 -3.83 26.05
N TRP A 318 -2.09 -4.16 24.78
CA TRP A 318 -2.30 -5.54 24.33
C TRP A 318 -1.14 -6.45 24.77
N GLY A 319 0.10 -5.97 24.67
CA GLY A 319 1.29 -6.69 25.14
C GLY A 319 1.23 -7.08 26.63
N ASP A 320 0.65 -6.24 27.48
CA ASP A 320 0.50 -6.45 28.92
C ASP A 320 -0.60 -7.47 29.27
N LEU A 321 -1.54 -7.75 28.35
CA LEU A 321 -2.67 -8.69 28.55
C LEU A 321 -2.30 -10.15 28.28
N LYS A 322 -1.01 -10.44 28.09
CA LYS A 322 -0.50 -11.79 27.83
C LYS A 322 -0.52 -12.63 29.11
N ASP A 323 -1.42 -13.60 29.16
CA ASP A 323 -1.49 -14.62 30.22
C ASP A 323 -1.39 -16.02 29.59
N ARG A 324 -0.40 -16.80 30.00
CA ARG A 324 -0.17 -18.18 29.51
C ARG A 324 -0.65 -19.25 30.49
N THR A 325 -1.15 -18.84 31.64
CA THR A 325 -1.62 -19.73 32.70
C THR A 325 -2.95 -19.24 33.28
N PRO A 326 -3.97 -18.96 32.45
CA PRO A 326 -5.26 -18.48 32.93
C PRO A 326 -5.97 -19.55 33.78
N GLU A 327 -6.66 -19.10 34.84
CA GLU A 327 -7.52 -19.97 35.65
C GLU A 327 -8.96 -19.89 35.14
N PHE A 328 -9.40 -20.95 34.46
CA PHE A 328 -10.71 -21.04 33.84
C PHE A 328 -11.82 -21.46 34.81
N VAL A 329 -12.98 -20.80 34.73
CA VAL A 329 -14.14 -21.04 35.61
C VAL A 329 -15.41 -21.50 34.88
N ALA A 330 -15.35 -21.60 33.54
CA ALA A 330 -16.45 -22.06 32.71
C ALA A 330 -15.94 -22.80 31.46
N PRO A 331 -16.77 -23.66 30.82
CA PRO A 331 -16.43 -24.30 29.55
C PRO A 331 -16.11 -23.29 28.43
N PRO A 332 -15.33 -23.68 27.42
CA PRO A 332 -15.05 -22.86 26.24
C PRO A 332 -16.30 -22.58 25.43
N VAL A 333 -16.27 -21.45 24.74
CA VAL A 333 -17.16 -21.16 23.63
C VAL A 333 -16.32 -21.00 22.37
N ILE A 334 -16.73 -21.62 21.29
CA ILE A 334 -16.01 -21.61 20.02
C ILE A 334 -16.56 -20.53 19.10
N GLY A 335 -15.70 -19.71 18.53
CA GLY A 335 -16.03 -18.74 17.49
C GLY A 335 -15.59 -19.22 16.11
N LEU A 336 -16.40 -18.97 15.08
CA LEU A 336 -16.04 -19.24 13.68
C LEU A 336 -16.14 -17.97 12.83
N SER A 337 -15.08 -17.68 12.08
CA SER A 337 -15.06 -16.64 11.05
C SER A 337 -14.45 -17.17 9.75
N LEU A 338 -14.97 -16.69 8.62
CA LEU A 338 -14.49 -16.99 7.28
C LEU A 338 -14.02 -15.68 6.63
N ALA A 339 -12.75 -15.65 6.25
CA ALA A 339 -12.14 -14.48 5.61
C ALA A 339 -12.76 -14.19 4.22
N PRO A 340 -12.65 -12.95 3.70
CA PRO A 340 -13.23 -12.57 2.41
C PRO A 340 -12.74 -13.37 1.20
N ASP A 341 -11.57 -14.00 1.30
CA ASP A 341 -11.03 -14.89 0.27
C ASP A 341 -11.79 -16.23 0.14
N ARG A 342 -12.73 -16.49 1.08
CA ARG A 342 -13.61 -17.67 1.17
C ARG A 342 -12.85 -18.98 1.33
N ARG A 343 -11.60 -18.93 1.81
CA ARG A 343 -10.74 -20.10 1.98
C ARG A 343 -10.21 -20.21 3.40
N HIS A 344 -9.76 -19.09 3.99
CA HIS A 344 -9.19 -19.11 5.33
C HIS A 344 -10.27 -19.04 6.41
N TRP A 345 -10.19 -19.96 7.35
CA TRP A 345 -11.08 -20.04 8.50
C TRP A 345 -10.31 -19.76 9.79
N ALA A 346 -10.91 -18.91 10.62
CA ALA A 346 -10.50 -18.70 11.99
C ALA A 346 -11.43 -19.47 12.92
N VAL A 347 -10.85 -20.35 13.74
CA VAL A 347 -11.51 -21.05 14.84
C VAL A 347 -10.85 -20.61 16.12
N THR A 348 -11.60 -19.94 16.98
CA THR A 348 -11.12 -19.37 18.26
C THR A 348 -11.93 -19.92 19.41
N ALA A 349 -11.38 -19.85 20.62
CA ALA A 349 -12.10 -20.12 21.85
C ALA A 349 -12.07 -18.89 22.76
N ALA A 350 -13.14 -18.72 23.52
CA ALA A 350 -13.19 -17.80 24.65
C ALA A 350 -13.66 -18.56 25.90
N GLN A 351 -12.99 -18.35 27.02
CA GLN A 351 -13.35 -18.93 28.32
C GLN A 351 -13.41 -17.85 29.40
N ARG A 352 -14.34 -18.01 30.35
CA ARG A 352 -14.37 -17.17 31.55
C ARG A 352 -13.20 -17.51 32.46
N THR A 353 -12.52 -16.48 32.95
CA THR A 353 -11.53 -16.59 34.04
C THR A 353 -12.08 -15.98 35.32
N VAL A 354 -11.31 -16.07 36.41
CA VAL A 354 -11.61 -15.38 37.67
C VAL A 354 -11.68 -13.85 37.51
N ASP A 355 -10.87 -13.29 36.60
CA ASP A 355 -10.70 -11.85 36.42
C ASP A 355 -11.37 -11.31 35.13
N GLY A 356 -11.88 -12.17 34.25
CA GLY A 356 -12.62 -11.75 33.06
C GLY A 356 -12.79 -12.83 31.98
N VAL A 357 -12.23 -12.59 30.79
CA VAL A 357 -12.32 -13.52 29.64
C VAL A 357 -10.93 -13.75 29.07
N HIS A 358 -10.61 -15.02 28.78
CA HIS A 358 -9.41 -15.40 28.06
C HIS A 358 -9.76 -15.87 26.66
N VAL A 359 -9.00 -15.44 25.64
CA VAL A 359 -9.23 -15.77 24.24
C VAL A 359 -8.00 -16.41 23.58
N GLU A 360 -8.24 -17.44 22.77
CA GLU A 360 -7.20 -18.13 22.00
C GLU A 360 -7.65 -18.48 20.58
N VAL A 361 -6.66 -18.59 19.69
CA VAL A 361 -6.80 -19.10 18.32
C VAL A 361 -6.45 -20.57 18.30
N GLY A 362 -7.44 -21.43 18.04
CA GLY A 362 -7.20 -22.86 17.85
C GLY A 362 -6.64 -23.17 16.46
N LYS A 363 -7.23 -22.56 15.41
CA LYS A 363 -6.74 -22.68 14.02
C LYS A 363 -6.99 -21.40 13.23
N TRP A 364 -6.00 -21.02 12.45
CA TRP A 364 -6.07 -19.99 11.42
C TRP A 364 -5.36 -20.49 10.15
N GLN A 365 -6.14 -21.05 9.21
CA GLN A 365 -5.60 -21.66 7.99
C GLN A 365 -6.69 -21.88 6.91
N PRO A 366 -6.31 -22.20 5.66
CA PRO A 366 -7.26 -22.68 4.68
C PRO A 366 -7.97 -23.96 5.12
N PHE A 367 -9.30 -23.98 5.05
CA PHE A 367 -10.09 -25.20 5.24
C PHE A 367 -11.13 -25.35 4.13
N THR A 368 -11.27 -26.58 3.62
CA THR A 368 -12.52 -26.99 2.99
C THR A 368 -13.62 -27.13 4.04
N HIS A 369 -14.89 -27.04 3.65
CA HIS A 369 -16.00 -27.25 4.60
C HIS A 369 -15.92 -28.61 5.29
N ALA A 370 -15.50 -29.68 4.60
CA ALA A 370 -15.38 -31.00 5.19
C ALA A 370 -14.24 -31.10 6.22
N GLU A 371 -13.14 -30.39 6.02
CA GLU A 371 -12.05 -30.31 7.02
C GLU A 371 -12.48 -29.51 8.24
N LEU A 372 -13.12 -28.35 8.03
CA LEU A 372 -13.64 -27.54 9.13
C LEU A 372 -14.67 -28.31 9.98
N LEU A 373 -15.64 -28.97 9.35
CA LEU A 373 -16.66 -29.75 10.07
C LEU A 373 -16.02 -30.87 10.91
N ARG A 374 -15.01 -31.56 10.37
CA ARG A 374 -14.26 -32.58 11.13
C ARG A 374 -13.52 -31.96 12.31
N PHE A 375 -12.88 -30.81 12.10
CA PHE A 375 -12.16 -30.10 13.16
C PHE A 375 -13.11 -29.64 14.28
N VAL A 376 -14.21 -28.97 13.92
CA VAL A 376 -15.22 -28.49 14.90
C VAL A 376 -15.88 -29.67 15.61
N ALA A 377 -16.17 -30.78 14.92
CA ALA A 377 -16.73 -31.97 15.56
C ALA A 377 -15.75 -32.60 16.58
N ALA A 378 -14.46 -32.65 16.27
CA ALA A 378 -13.44 -33.11 17.21
C ALA A 378 -13.37 -32.20 18.43
N VAL A 379 -13.33 -30.88 18.23
CA VAL A 379 -13.34 -29.90 19.32
C VAL A 379 -14.60 -30.05 20.18
N VAL A 380 -15.79 -30.15 19.58
CA VAL A 380 -17.04 -30.31 20.34
C VAL A 380 -17.06 -31.62 21.14
N THR A 381 -16.52 -32.70 20.58
CA THR A 381 -16.48 -34.02 21.23
C THR A 381 -15.52 -34.03 22.42
N ASP A 382 -14.34 -33.45 22.24
CA ASP A 382 -13.25 -33.54 23.22
C ASP A 382 -13.36 -32.44 24.31
N TRP A 383 -13.87 -31.25 23.96
CA TRP A 383 -13.86 -30.07 24.84
C TRP A 383 -15.24 -29.73 25.43
N ASP A 384 -16.33 -30.29 24.90
CA ASP A 384 -17.71 -30.05 25.34
C ASP A 384 -18.02 -28.54 25.53
N PRO A 385 -17.86 -27.71 24.47
CA PRO A 385 -17.99 -26.27 24.57
C PRO A 385 -19.44 -25.86 24.88
N GLY A 386 -19.61 -24.76 25.61
CA GLY A 386 -20.91 -24.21 25.95
C GLY A 386 -21.71 -23.76 24.73
N ALA A 387 -21.04 -23.33 23.66
CA ALA A 387 -21.65 -23.01 22.37
C ALA A 387 -20.63 -22.94 21.23
N VAL A 388 -21.13 -23.02 20.00
CA VAL A 388 -20.42 -22.66 18.76
C VAL A 388 -21.10 -21.42 18.18
N MET A 389 -20.36 -20.33 18.03
CA MET A 389 -20.88 -19.00 17.70
C MET A 389 -20.46 -18.58 16.29
N VAL A 390 -21.38 -17.97 15.54
CA VAL A 390 -21.16 -17.44 14.19
C VAL A 390 -21.85 -16.08 14.05
N ASP A 391 -21.24 -15.10 13.37
CA ASP A 391 -21.96 -13.89 12.93
C ASP A 391 -22.95 -14.25 11.81
N GLY A 392 -24.25 -14.09 12.07
CA GLY A 392 -25.35 -14.41 11.15
C GLY A 392 -25.45 -13.49 9.92
N ARG A 393 -24.59 -12.45 9.83
CA ARG A 393 -24.41 -11.62 8.62
C ARG A 393 -23.07 -11.86 7.92
N SER A 394 -22.19 -12.69 8.48
CA SER A 394 -20.87 -12.98 7.90
C SER A 394 -20.90 -14.06 6.82
N LEU A 395 -19.76 -14.23 6.13
CA LEU A 395 -19.54 -15.32 5.19
C LEU A 395 -19.57 -16.70 5.85
N ALA A 396 -19.25 -16.78 7.15
CA ALA A 396 -19.19 -18.03 7.91
C ALA A 396 -20.57 -18.69 8.05
N LYS A 397 -21.67 -17.94 7.90
CA LYS A 397 -23.04 -18.47 7.90
C LYS A 397 -23.27 -19.65 6.95
N VAL A 398 -22.46 -19.77 5.89
CA VAL A 398 -22.49 -20.90 4.95
C VAL A 398 -22.32 -22.27 5.62
N ILE A 399 -21.64 -22.33 6.78
CA ILE A 399 -21.37 -23.59 7.49
C ILE A 399 -22.51 -23.99 8.44
N VAL A 400 -23.38 -23.06 8.84
CA VAL A 400 -24.41 -23.29 9.87
C VAL A 400 -25.33 -24.48 9.52
N PRO A 401 -25.91 -24.60 8.30
CA PRO A 401 -26.72 -25.76 7.96
C PRO A 401 -25.94 -27.08 7.98
N LYS A 402 -24.64 -27.03 7.67
CA LYS A 402 -23.76 -28.20 7.62
C LYS A 402 -23.34 -28.68 9.00
N LEU A 403 -23.20 -27.76 9.96
CA LEU A 403 -22.99 -28.09 11.37
C LEU A 403 -24.25 -28.78 11.94
N ALA A 404 -25.44 -28.28 11.62
CA ALA A 404 -26.70 -28.90 12.05
C ALA A 404 -26.87 -30.34 11.50
N GLU A 405 -26.46 -30.59 10.24
CA GLU A 405 -26.45 -31.93 9.64
C GLU A 405 -25.60 -32.95 10.43
N ILE A 406 -24.57 -32.50 11.14
CA ILE A 406 -23.72 -33.34 11.99
C ILE A 406 -24.07 -33.24 13.48
N GLY A 407 -25.21 -32.63 13.82
CA GLY A 407 -25.74 -32.53 15.19
C GLY A 407 -25.15 -31.39 16.03
N ILE A 408 -24.47 -30.42 15.41
CA ILE A 408 -23.90 -29.25 16.09
C ILE A 408 -24.76 -28.03 15.74
N GLU A 409 -25.56 -27.55 16.69
CA GLU A 409 -26.39 -26.37 16.52
C GLU A 409 -25.57 -25.11 16.83
N ALA A 410 -25.15 -24.40 15.78
CA ALA A 410 -24.41 -23.14 15.93
C ALA A 410 -25.36 -21.97 16.26
N GLU A 411 -24.99 -21.15 17.25
CA GLU A 411 -25.72 -19.94 17.60
C GLU A 411 -25.30 -18.76 16.72
N GLU A 412 -26.27 -18.11 16.08
CA GLU A 412 -26.04 -16.94 15.24
C GLU A 412 -26.15 -15.63 16.03
N LEU A 413 -25.11 -14.80 15.97
CA LEU A 413 -25.17 -13.42 16.43
C LEU A 413 -25.85 -12.54 15.38
N ASN A 414 -26.79 -11.70 15.80
CA ASN A 414 -27.33 -10.64 14.95
C ASN A 414 -26.42 -9.39 14.97
N THR A 415 -26.68 -8.44 14.08
CA THR A 415 -25.85 -7.23 13.95
C THR A 415 -25.70 -6.43 15.26
N PRO A 416 -26.78 -6.11 16.02
CA PRO A 416 -26.63 -5.46 17.32
C PRO A 416 -25.80 -6.27 18.33
N GLN A 417 -25.97 -7.59 18.36
CA GLN A 417 -25.21 -8.46 19.25
C GLN A 417 -23.72 -8.52 18.87
N MET A 418 -23.40 -8.50 17.57
CA MET A 418 -22.03 -8.44 17.10
C MET A 418 -21.39 -7.09 17.40
N ALA A 419 -22.14 -5.98 17.27
CA ALA A 419 -21.66 -4.66 17.65
C ALA A 419 -21.34 -4.58 19.14
N ALA A 420 -22.25 -5.09 19.99
CA ALA A 420 -22.02 -5.18 21.43
C ALA A 420 -20.80 -6.08 21.78
N ALA A 421 -20.57 -7.16 21.02
CA ALA A 421 -19.42 -8.02 21.21
C ALA A 421 -18.10 -7.32 20.82
N CYS A 422 -18.07 -6.60 19.71
CA CYS A 422 -16.87 -5.86 19.28
C CYS A 422 -16.54 -4.73 20.26
N GLY A 423 -17.56 -3.96 20.70
CA GLY A 423 -17.40 -2.94 21.72
C GLY A 423 -16.89 -3.53 23.04
N GLY A 424 -17.53 -4.60 23.53
CA GLY A 424 -17.12 -5.26 24.78
C GLY A 424 -15.71 -5.83 24.75
N VAL A 425 -15.22 -6.32 23.59
CA VAL A 425 -13.82 -6.73 23.45
C VAL A 425 -12.88 -5.55 23.62
N LEU A 426 -13.17 -4.39 23.01
CA LEU A 426 -12.35 -3.19 23.17
C LEU A 426 -12.40 -2.67 24.61
N ASP A 427 -13.59 -2.61 25.21
CA ASP A 427 -13.78 -2.17 26.60
C ASP A 427 -13.02 -3.09 27.57
N ASP A 428 -13.09 -4.42 27.41
CA ASP A 428 -12.40 -5.37 28.30
C ASP A 428 -10.87 -5.40 28.07
N ILE A 429 -10.39 -5.08 26.86
CA ILE A 429 -8.97 -4.77 26.64
C ILE A 429 -8.60 -3.51 27.42
N ASP A 430 -9.45 -2.48 27.32
CA ASP A 430 -9.29 -1.19 27.99
C ASP A 430 -9.54 -1.18 29.50
N ASP A 431 -10.07 -2.26 30.05
CA ASP A 431 -10.19 -2.51 31.49
C ASP A 431 -9.17 -3.54 31.99
N GLY A 432 -8.49 -4.24 31.08
CA GLY A 432 -7.53 -5.30 31.40
C GLY A 432 -8.19 -6.59 31.89
N THR A 433 -9.46 -6.80 31.55
CA THR A 433 -10.27 -7.99 31.89
C THR A 433 -10.32 -9.00 30.74
N LEU A 434 -9.82 -8.64 29.55
CA LEU A 434 -9.55 -9.58 28.47
C LEU A 434 -8.07 -9.98 28.47
N THR A 435 -7.79 -11.28 28.40
CA THR A 435 -6.43 -11.84 28.32
C THR A 435 -6.26 -12.77 27.13
N HIS A 436 -5.03 -13.01 26.70
CA HIS A 436 -4.70 -13.91 25.60
C HIS A 436 -3.32 -14.56 25.76
N SER A 437 -3.06 -15.65 25.07
CA SER A 437 -1.78 -16.39 25.18
C SER A 437 -0.58 -15.79 24.41
N GLY A 438 -0.78 -14.63 23.76
CA GLY A 438 0.25 -13.97 22.94
C GLY A 438 0.55 -14.70 21.63
N GLN A 439 -0.47 -15.27 21.00
CA GLN A 439 -0.36 -15.98 19.72
C GLN A 439 -0.18 -14.98 18.57
N PRO A 440 0.78 -15.20 17.64
CA PRO A 440 1.09 -14.25 16.56
C PRO A 440 -0.10 -13.87 15.68
N GLU A 441 -1.02 -14.82 15.45
CA GLU A 441 -2.21 -14.61 14.63
C GLU A 441 -3.19 -13.64 15.28
N LEU A 442 -3.30 -13.68 16.60
CA LEU A 442 -4.16 -12.77 17.36
C LEU A 442 -3.49 -11.42 17.57
N ASP A 443 -2.17 -11.40 17.80
CA ASP A 443 -1.37 -10.17 17.89
C ASP A 443 -1.45 -9.38 16.57
N LEU A 444 -1.31 -10.04 15.42
CA LEU A 444 -1.49 -9.41 14.11
C LEU A 444 -2.94 -8.92 13.92
N ALA A 445 -3.94 -9.73 14.27
CA ALA A 445 -5.33 -9.36 14.11
C ALA A 445 -5.70 -8.13 14.97
N ALA A 446 -5.16 -8.02 16.19
CA ALA A 446 -5.32 -6.86 17.06
C ALA A 446 -4.64 -5.60 16.51
N ASP A 447 -3.43 -5.75 15.96
CA ASP A 447 -2.66 -4.66 15.37
C ASP A 447 -3.37 -4.01 14.17
N VAL A 448 -4.03 -4.84 13.34
CA VAL A 448 -4.54 -4.42 12.04
C VAL A 448 -6.04 -4.20 11.97
N VAL A 449 -6.81 -4.61 13.00
CA VAL A 449 -8.28 -4.53 12.96
C VAL A 449 -8.73 -3.11 12.69
N GLN A 450 -9.72 -2.96 11.81
CA GLN A 450 -10.38 -1.68 11.53
C GLN A 450 -11.84 -1.75 12.00
N LEU A 451 -12.43 -0.61 12.32
CA LEU A 451 -13.85 -0.52 12.65
C LEU A 451 -14.69 -0.25 11.40
N ARG A 452 -15.84 -0.90 11.30
CA ARG A 452 -16.86 -0.64 10.29
C ARG A 452 -18.09 -0.08 10.98
N ASP A 453 -18.36 1.20 10.73
CA ASP A 453 -19.55 1.89 11.25
C ASP A 453 -20.84 1.29 10.68
N LEU A 454 -21.84 1.19 11.55
CA LEU A 454 -23.19 0.81 11.23
C LEU A 454 -24.08 2.07 11.11
N PRO A 455 -25.16 2.03 10.31
CA PRO A 455 -26.03 3.20 10.09
C PRO A 455 -26.66 3.82 11.36
N GLN A 456 -26.63 3.11 12.48
CA GLN A 456 -27.23 3.51 13.76
C GLN A 456 -26.22 4.16 14.72
N GLY A 457 -24.95 4.30 14.33
CA GLY A 457 -23.88 4.90 15.14
C GLY A 457 -23.05 3.90 15.94
N ASP A 458 -23.40 2.61 15.90
CA ASP A 458 -22.57 1.52 16.43
C ASP A 458 -21.49 1.11 15.43
N PHE A 459 -20.56 0.24 15.83
CA PHE A 459 -19.54 -0.33 14.95
C PHE A 459 -19.40 -1.85 15.13
N VAL A 460 -18.78 -2.51 14.15
CA VAL A 460 -18.27 -3.88 14.26
C VAL A 460 -16.84 -3.93 13.74
N PHE A 461 -16.06 -4.91 14.17
CA PHE A 461 -14.77 -5.19 13.55
C PHE A 461 -14.94 -5.52 12.06
N ALA A 462 -14.20 -4.82 11.21
CA ALA A 462 -14.11 -5.11 9.80
C ALA A 462 -13.38 -6.44 9.60
N CYS A 463 -14.02 -7.38 8.90
CA CYS A 463 -13.43 -8.68 8.61
C CYS A 463 -12.67 -8.64 7.28
N ASP A 464 -11.34 -8.67 7.36
CA ASP A 464 -10.44 -8.91 6.24
C ASP A 464 -9.67 -10.23 6.43
N LEU A 465 -8.59 -10.44 5.69
CA LEU A 465 -7.79 -11.66 5.85
C LEU A 465 -7.06 -11.69 7.19
N GLU A 466 -6.48 -10.57 7.64
CA GLU A 466 -5.61 -10.50 8.80
C GLU A 466 -6.41 -10.33 10.11
N SER A 467 -7.57 -9.65 10.06
CA SER A 467 -8.44 -9.39 11.23
C SER A 467 -9.44 -10.52 11.54
N ALA A 468 -9.60 -11.50 10.64
CA ALA A 468 -10.57 -12.60 10.81
C ALA A 468 -10.43 -13.38 12.14
N PRO A 469 -9.22 -13.65 12.67
CA PRO A 469 -9.05 -14.23 14.00
C PRO A 469 -9.72 -13.41 15.11
N LEU A 470 -9.56 -12.09 15.12
CA LEU A 470 -10.16 -11.23 16.15
C LEU A 470 -11.70 -11.14 16.00
N VAL A 471 -12.22 -11.13 14.77
CA VAL A 471 -13.67 -11.21 14.51
C VAL A 471 -14.25 -12.53 15.05
N SER A 472 -13.51 -13.64 14.86
CA SER A 472 -13.90 -14.93 15.42
C SER A 472 -13.85 -14.91 16.95
N ALA A 473 -12.80 -14.34 17.54
CA ALA A 473 -12.66 -14.17 18.98
C ALA A 473 -13.81 -13.34 19.59
N ALA A 474 -14.26 -12.28 18.92
CA ALA A 474 -15.44 -11.51 19.34
C ALA A 474 -16.72 -12.35 19.34
N CYS A 475 -16.89 -13.28 18.37
CA CYS A 475 -18.02 -14.22 18.38
C CYS A 475 -17.95 -15.16 19.59
N ALA A 476 -16.78 -15.75 19.85
CA ALA A 476 -16.53 -16.62 20.99
C ALA A 476 -16.77 -15.89 22.32
N TYR A 477 -16.20 -14.69 22.46
CA TYR A 477 -16.33 -13.78 23.60
C TYR A 477 -17.81 -13.55 23.94
N ALA A 478 -18.62 -13.18 22.94
CA ALA A 478 -20.05 -12.94 23.14
C ALA A 478 -20.78 -14.14 23.72
N GLY A 479 -20.44 -15.36 23.26
CA GLY A 479 -21.04 -16.57 23.80
C GLY A 479 -20.49 -16.93 25.18
N ALA A 480 -19.20 -16.70 25.46
CA ALA A 480 -18.62 -16.87 26.80
C ALA A 480 -19.33 -15.98 27.84
N LEU A 481 -19.74 -14.76 27.46
CA LEU A 481 -20.55 -13.91 28.32
C LEU A 481 -21.95 -14.50 28.60
N ARG A 482 -22.59 -15.09 27.59
CA ARG A 482 -23.97 -15.64 27.69
C ARG A 482 -24.05 -16.96 28.42
N HIS A 483 -23.06 -17.81 28.19
CA HIS A 483 -23.02 -19.20 28.67
C HIS A 483 -22.23 -19.36 29.98
N SER A 484 -21.99 -18.25 30.70
CA SER A 484 -21.24 -18.11 31.97
C SER A 484 -21.72 -18.97 33.16
N LYS A 485 -22.55 -20.01 32.97
CA LYS A 485 -22.96 -20.88 34.09
C LYS A 485 -21.87 -21.92 34.36
N PRO A 486 -21.28 -21.97 35.57
CA PRO A 486 -20.33 -23.02 35.92
C PRO A 486 -21.01 -24.39 35.85
N ARG A 487 -20.34 -25.40 35.29
CA ARG A 487 -20.77 -26.79 35.41
C ARG A 487 -20.74 -27.15 36.88
N THR A 488 -21.90 -27.44 37.47
CA THR A 488 -21.96 -28.30 38.65
C THR A 488 -21.32 -29.63 38.27
N ALA A 489 -20.26 -30.01 38.98
CA ALA A 489 -19.60 -31.30 38.77
C ALA A 489 -20.65 -32.42 38.74
N PRO A 490 -20.55 -33.38 37.79
CA PRO A 490 -21.44 -34.54 37.84
C PRO A 490 -21.23 -35.25 39.18
N ALA A 491 -22.34 -35.59 39.84
CA ALA A 491 -22.30 -36.35 41.09
C ALA A 491 -21.39 -37.57 40.90
N SER A 492 -20.44 -37.76 41.82
CA SER A 492 -19.52 -38.89 41.79
C SER A 492 -20.29 -40.19 41.56
N PRO A 493 -19.81 -41.10 40.69
CA PRO A 493 -20.52 -42.34 40.46
C PRO A 493 -20.59 -43.10 41.79
N VAL A 494 -21.80 -43.49 42.19
CA VAL A 494 -21.97 -44.48 43.25
C VAL A 494 -21.22 -45.73 42.79
N SER A 495 -20.17 -46.08 43.52
CA SER A 495 -19.38 -47.27 43.29
C SER A 495 -20.28 -48.50 43.31
N ALA A 496 -20.54 -49.08 42.14
CA ALA A 496 -21.20 -50.37 42.00
C ALA A 496 -20.38 -51.25 41.06
N GLY A 497 -19.71 -52.24 41.65
CA GLY A 497 -19.52 -53.56 41.07
C GLY A 497 -18.51 -53.67 39.91
N ALA A 498 -17.35 -54.23 40.24
CA ALA A 498 -16.41 -54.79 39.28
C ALA A 498 -17.09 -55.77 38.30
N ALA A 499 -16.80 -55.61 37.00
CA ALA A 499 -16.85 -56.68 36.02
C ALA A 499 -15.74 -56.45 34.97
N VAL A 500 -15.12 -57.56 34.56
CA VAL A 500 -13.87 -57.67 33.82
C VAL A 500 -14.15 -58.10 32.37
N ARG A 501 -13.26 -57.69 31.44
CA ARG A 501 -13.03 -58.12 30.02
C ARG A 501 -13.92 -57.49 28.93
N GLU A 502 -13.46 -57.26 27.70
CA GLU A 502 -12.31 -57.81 26.94
C GLU A 502 -11.85 -56.82 25.83
N ASP A 503 -10.55 -56.83 25.53
CA ASP A 503 -9.91 -56.11 24.42
C ASP A 503 -10.33 -56.67 23.05
N THR A 504 -10.61 -55.79 22.10
CA THR A 504 -10.31 -56.03 20.68
C THR A 504 -9.84 -54.74 20.02
N ALA A 505 -8.59 -54.77 19.56
CA ALA A 505 -7.97 -53.76 18.73
C ALA A 505 -8.59 -53.70 17.33
N ASP A 506 -8.72 -52.50 16.78
CA ASP A 506 -8.62 -52.32 15.33
C ASP A 506 -7.89 -51.00 15.02
N GLN A 507 -6.84 -51.14 14.22
CA GLN A 507 -5.93 -50.09 13.77
C GLN A 507 -6.51 -49.40 12.54
N TYR A 508 -6.62 -48.06 12.55
CA TYR A 508 -6.50 -47.25 11.34
C TYR A 508 -5.84 -45.91 11.69
N SER A 509 -4.61 -45.75 11.19
CA SER A 509 -3.71 -44.63 11.44
C SER A 509 -4.05 -43.41 10.57
N GLY A 510 -4.05 -42.25 11.21
CA GLY A 510 -4.06 -40.93 10.59
C GLY A 510 -4.31 -39.88 11.67
N ASP A 511 -3.49 -39.89 12.72
CA ASP A 511 -3.69 -39.10 13.94
C ASP A 511 -3.75 -37.60 13.62
N LEU A 512 -4.97 -37.07 13.67
CA LEU A 512 -5.23 -35.66 13.91
C LEU A 512 -4.97 -35.46 15.40
N ASP A 513 -3.81 -34.92 15.76
CA ASP A 513 -3.48 -34.64 17.16
C ASP A 513 -4.24 -33.41 17.65
N VAL A 514 -5.43 -33.65 18.21
CA VAL A 514 -6.30 -32.62 18.80
C VAL A 514 -5.66 -32.00 20.05
N LEU A 515 -4.71 -32.69 20.69
CA LEU A 515 -3.97 -32.18 21.86
C LEU A 515 -2.85 -31.19 21.48
N ALA A 516 -2.53 -31.06 20.19
CA ALA A 516 -1.60 -30.06 19.67
C ALA A 516 -2.30 -28.78 19.18
N ALA A 517 -3.64 -28.70 19.26
CA ALA A 517 -4.34 -27.44 19.11
C ALA A 517 -4.15 -26.61 20.38
N ALA A 518 -3.78 -25.33 20.22
CA ALA A 518 -3.76 -24.39 21.32
C ALA A 518 -5.21 -24.14 21.74
N PHE A 519 -5.64 -24.79 22.79
CA PHE A 519 -6.74 -24.37 23.62
C PHE A 519 -6.37 -24.69 25.08
#